data_AF-A0A2V7Z457-F1
#
_entry.id   AF-A0A2V7Z457-F1
#
_cell.length_a   1.000
_cell.length_b   1.000
_cell.length_c   1.000
_cell.angle_alpha   90.00
_cell.angle_beta   90.00
_cell.angle_gamma   90.00
#
_symmetry.space_group_name_H-M   'P 1'
#
loop_
_entity.id
_entity.type
_entity.pdbx_description
1 polymer ?
#
loop_
_entity_poly.entity_id
_entity_poly.type
_entity_poly.pdbx_seq_one_letter_code
_entity_poly.pdbx_strand_id
1 'polypeptide(L)'
;MQRAGGAAATRLRRPGGEEPGAGGPGVRNVILTGGPGAGKTTLLAELSAMGYATVRESARSVIAERLARGESPRPALVEFAREILRRDITAYLAQSQSVDWVFFDRGLIDALGLLHEASPLPPSELAAMLRAYPFHCPAFILPPWEAIYTTDAERDQTFAEAVKVHARIVHWYEQCGYPLYEVPRLSARARARHVLSVLNEGSA
;
A
#
# COMPACT_ATOMS: atom_id res chain seq x y z
N MET A 1 6.77 -14.94 37.52
CA MET A 1 6.13 -13.67 37.14
C MET A 1 7.06 -12.89 36.23
N GLN A 2 6.83 -12.90 34.92
CA GLN A 2 7.42 -11.93 33.98
C GLN A 2 6.35 -11.60 32.93
N ARG A 3 5.88 -10.36 32.93
CA ARG A 3 4.97 -9.82 31.91
C ARG A 3 5.83 -9.22 30.81
N ALA A 4 5.76 -9.78 29.60
CA ALA A 4 6.30 -9.17 28.40
C ALA A 4 5.40 -7.99 27.99
N GLY A 5 5.99 -6.80 27.88
CA GLY A 5 5.31 -5.59 27.43
C GLY A 5 4.95 -5.71 25.96
N GLY A 6 3.66 -5.67 25.65
CA GLY A 6 3.15 -5.46 24.30
C GLY A 6 3.42 -4.03 23.88
N ALA A 7 4.17 -3.84 22.81
CA ALA A 7 4.28 -2.56 22.14
C ALA A 7 2.92 -2.21 21.53
N ALA A 8 2.23 -1.22 22.10
CA ALA A 8 1.00 -0.70 21.55
C ALA A 8 1.29 0.01 20.23
N ALA A 9 0.64 -0.41 19.15
CA ALA A 9 0.70 0.25 17.85
C ALA A 9 0.01 1.62 17.95
N THR A 10 0.77 2.69 17.70
CA THR A 10 0.28 4.06 17.74
C THR A 10 -0.54 4.35 16.49
N ARG A 11 -1.87 4.49 16.63
CA ARG A 11 -2.68 5.13 15.59
C ARG A 11 -2.33 6.63 15.60
N LEU A 12 -1.66 7.14 14.56
CA LEU A 12 -1.54 8.58 14.37
C LEU A 12 -2.96 9.13 14.07
N ARG A 13 -3.55 9.87 15.01
CA ARG A 13 -4.86 10.54 14.86
C ARG A 13 -4.65 12.04 14.69
N ARG A 14 -5.38 12.67 13.75
CA ARG A 14 -5.61 14.13 13.75
C ARG A 14 -7.03 14.46 14.23
N PRO A 15 -7.26 15.67 14.78
CA PRO A 15 -8.59 16.18 15.09
C PRO A 15 -9.19 16.95 13.89
N GLY A 16 -10.44 16.65 13.55
CA GLY A 16 -11.43 17.55 12.94
C GLY A 16 -11.11 18.20 11.59
N GLY A 17 -11.62 17.60 10.51
CA GLY A 17 -11.81 18.21 9.19
C GLY A 17 -12.52 17.19 8.29
N GLU A 18 -13.49 17.62 7.46
CA GLU A 18 -14.26 16.73 6.58
C GLU A 18 -13.40 15.67 5.89
N GLU A 19 -13.72 14.40 6.18
CA GLU A 19 -12.91 13.22 5.83
C GLU A 19 -12.92 12.97 4.31
N PRO A 20 -11.77 12.95 3.64
CA PRO A 20 -11.71 12.57 2.23
C PRO A 20 -11.93 11.06 2.10
N GLY A 21 -13.11 10.65 1.63
CA GLY A 21 -13.31 9.38 0.91
C GLY A 21 -12.80 8.09 1.56
N ALA A 22 -12.78 8.00 2.89
CA ALA A 22 -12.48 6.74 3.58
C ALA A 22 -13.57 5.70 3.25
N GLY A 23 -13.16 4.49 2.84
CA GLY A 23 -14.10 3.42 2.53
C GLY A 23 -15.01 3.12 3.72
N GLY A 24 -16.32 3.25 3.49
CA GLY A 24 -17.35 2.91 4.48
C GLY A 24 -17.49 1.40 4.68
N PRO A 25 -18.37 0.97 5.60
CA PRO A 25 -18.67 -0.44 5.83
C PRO A 25 -19.06 -1.12 4.51
N GLY A 26 -18.33 -2.17 4.13
CA GLY A 26 -18.53 -2.92 2.88
C GLY A 26 -17.35 -2.86 1.89
N VAL A 27 -16.40 -1.95 2.07
CA VAL A 27 -15.18 -1.94 1.23
C VAL A 27 -14.20 -3.01 1.72
N ARG A 28 -14.03 -4.07 0.92
CA ARG A 28 -13.15 -5.21 1.24
C ARG A 28 -11.76 -5.15 0.58
N ASN A 29 -11.43 -4.05 -0.10
CA ASN A 29 -10.11 -3.84 -0.72
C ASN A 29 -9.16 -3.16 0.28
N VAL A 30 -8.05 -3.81 0.62
CA VAL A 30 -7.08 -3.37 1.62
C VAL A 30 -5.75 -3.07 0.95
N ILE A 31 -5.16 -1.91 1.24
CA ILE A 31 -3.82 -1.58 0.75
C ILE A 31 -2.76 -2.02 1.76
N LEU A 32 -1.75 -2.75 1.27
CA LEU A 32 -0.48 -2.97 1.96
C LEU A 32 0.61 -2.15 1.25
N THR A 33 1.05 -1.04 1.86
CA THR A 33 2.11 -0.17 1.34
C THR A 33 3.38 -0.23 2.19
N GLY A 34 4.45 0.43 1.74
CA GLY A 34 5.73 0.51 2.42
C GLY A 34 6.91 0.61 1.46
N GLY A 35 8.06 1.01 1.98
CA GLY A 35 9.30 1.13 1.22
C GLY A 35 9.81 -0.20 0.64
N PRO A 36 10.83 -0.15 -0.23
CA PRO A 36 11.55 -1.35 -0.65
C PRO A 36 12.15 -2.07 0.57
N GLY A 37 12.26 -3.40 0.50
CA GLY A 37 12.85 -4.21 1.58
C GLY A 37 11.99 -4.39 2.84
N ALA A 38 10.79 -3.81 2.94
CA ALA A 38 9.93 -3.93 4.13
C ALA A 38 9.27 -5.32 4.31
N GLY A 39 9.51 -6.27 3.40
CA GLY A 39 8.94 -7.62 3.46
C GLY A 39 7.46 -7.72 3.08
N LYS A 40 6.95 -6.80 2.24
CA LYS A 40 5.58 -6.79 1.71
C LYS A 40 5.25 -8.06 0.93
N THR A 41 6.12 -8.43 -0.02
CA THR A 41 5.91 -9.61 -0.87
C THR A 41 5.76 -10.89 -0.04
N THR A 42 6.56 -11.05 1.02
CA THR A 42 6.43 -12.19 1.95
C THR A 42 5.10 -12.16 2.73
N LEU A 43 4.65 -10.98 3.17
CA LEU A 43 3.35 -10.85 3.85
C LEU A 43 2.18 -11.19 2.92
N LEU A 44 2.22 -10.71 1.67
CA LEU A 44 1.21 -11.02 0.66
C LEU A 44 1.19 -12.51 0.32
N ALA A 45 2.35 -13.15 0.21
CA ALA A 45 2.44 -14.59 -0.01
C ALA A 45 1.80 -15.39 1.14
N GLU A 46 2.01 -14.97 2.39
CA GLU A 46 1.35 -15.59 3.54
C GLU A 46 -0.18 -15.38 3.53
N LEU A 47 -0.66 -14.17 3.19
CA LEU A 47 -2.09 -13.90 3.09
C LEU A 47 -2.75 -14.73 1.97
N SER A 48 -2.07 -14.87 0.83
CA SER A 48 -2.50 -15.74 -0.26
C SER A 48 -2.53 -17.22 0.17
N ALA A 49 -1.52 -17.69 0.89
CA ALA A 49 -1.49 -19.04 1.45
C ALA A 49 -2.59 -19.30 2.49
N MET A 50 -3.13 -18.24 3.12
CA MET A 50 -4.29 -18.30 4.02
C MET A 50 -5.64 -18.24 3.28
N GLY A 51 -5.65 -18.15 1.95
CA GLY A 51 -6.86 -18.16 1.11
C GLY A 51 -7.37 -16.78 0.70
N TYR A 52 -6.69 -15.70 1.05
CA TYR A 52 -7.10 -14.34 0.66
C TYR A 52 -6.62 -13.97 -0.73
N ALA A 53 -7.44 -13.21 -1.46
CA ALA A 53 -7.06 -12.67 -2.75
C ALA A 53 -5.97 -11.60 -2.59
N THR A 54 -4.98 -11.62 -3.49
CA THR A 54 -3.91 -10.62 -3.52
C THR A 54 -3.75 -10.03 -4.92
N VAL A 55 -3.62 -8.72 -5.01
CA VAL A 55 -3.36 -7.97 -6.24
C VAL A 55 -1.92 -7.48 -6.21
N ARG A 56 -1.14 -7.82 -7.24
CA ARG A 56 0.28 -7.41 -7.35
C ARG A 56 0.42 -5.99 -7.87
N GLU A 57 1.52 -5.31 -7.53
CA GLU A 57 1.78 -3.94 -7.97
C GLU A 57 1.84 -3.82 -9.51
N SER A 58 1.09 -2.88 -10.08
CA SER A 58 1.04 -2.68 -11.54
C SER A 58 2.36 -2.21 -12.13
N ALA A 59 3.18 -1.47 -11.37
CA ALA A 59 4.47 -0.96 -11.83
C ALA A 59 5.41 -2.08 -12.31
N ARG A 60 5.49 -3.19 -11.58
CA ARG A 60 6.32 -4.34 -11.98
C ARG A 60 5.81 -5.01 -13.25
N SER A 61 4.50 -5.14 -13.40
CA SER A 61 3.89 -5.71 -14.60
C SER A 61 4.19 -4.86 -15.83
N VAL A 62 4.07 -3.52 -15.71
CA VAL A 62 4.43 -2.59 -16.80
C VAL A 62 5.90 -2.73 -17.17
N ILE A 63 6.82 -2.74 -16.19
CA ILE A 63 8.26 -2.90 -16.44
C ILE A 63 8.55 -4.21 -17.17
N ALA A 64 7.99 -5.33 -16.69
CA ALA A 64 8.22 -6.64 -17.28
C ALA A 64 7.73 -6.71 -18.74
N GLU A 65 6.55 -6.17 -19.03
CA GLU A 65 6.00 -6.12 -20.38
C GLU A 65 6.85 -5.25 -21.33
N ARG A 66 7.37 -4.12 -20.87
CA ARG A 66 8.23 -3.25 -21.68
C ARG A 66 9.55 -3.93 -22.01
N LEU A 67 10.16 -4.60 -21.03
CA LEU A 67 11.37 -5.39 -21.24
C LEU A 67 11.13 -6.52 -22.25
N ALA A 68 9.98 -7.21 -22.17
CA ALA A 68 9.62 -8.26 -23.12
C ALA A 68 9.43 -7.73 -24.56
N ARG A 69 9.09 -6.44 -24.72
CA ARG A 69 9.00 -5.76 -26.02
C ARG A 69 10.32 -5.15 -26.50
N GLY A 70 11.42 -5.30 -25.73
CA GLY A 70 12.71 -4.69 -26.05
C GLY A 70 12.75 -3.17 -25.85
N GLU A 71 11.83 -2.62 -25.07
CA GLU A 71 11.74 -1.19 -24.76
C GLU A 71 12.49 -0.83 -23.47
N SER A 72 12.67 0.48 -23.23
CA SER A 72 13.10 0.96 -21.91
C SER A 72 12.12 0.48 -20.83
N PRO A 73 12.61 -0.09 -19.70
CA PRO A 73 11.76 -0.58 -18.61
C PRO A 73 10.91 0.53 -17.99
N ARG A 74 11.36 1.79 -18.07
CA ARG A 74 10.65 2.95 -17.53
C ARG A 74 10.58 4.03 -18.62
N PRO A 75 9.39 4.39 -19.13
CA PRO A 75 9.21 5.52 -20.02
C PRO A 75 9.32 6.85 -19.23
N ALA A 76 8.96 7.97 -19.86
CA ALA A 76 8.79 9.23 -19.16
C ALA A 76 7.89 9.07 -17.93
N LEU A 77 8.26 9.71 -16.81
CA LEU A 77 7.66 9.46 -15.50
C LEU A 77 6.14 9.65 -15.48
N VAL A 78 5.64 10.71 -16.13
CA VAL A 78 4.20 10.99 -16.22
C VAL A 78 3.47 9.87 -16.98
N GLU A 79 4.01 9.41 -18.11
CA GLU A 79 3.42 8.32 -18.88
C GLU A 79 3.41 7.01 -18.10
N PHE A 80 4.51 6.73 -17.39
CA PHE A 80 4.61 5.57 -16.52
C PHE A 80 3.56 5.61 -15.41
N ALA A 81 3.43 6.74 -14.73
CA ALA A 81 2.49 6.92 -13.63
C ALA A 81 1.03 6.84 -14.09
N ARG A 82 0.70 7.42 -15.26
CA ARG A 82 -0.64 7.31 -15.86
C ARG A 82 -0.98 5.87 -16.21
N GLU A 83 -0.02 5.12 -16.75
CA GLU A 83 -0.23 3.71 -17.09
C GLU A 83 -0.45 2.85 -15.84
N ILE A 84 0.34 3.05 -14.79
CA ILE A 84 0.14 2.37 -13.50
C ILE A 84 -1.25 2.71 -12.94
N LEU A 85 -1.63 3.99 -12.92
CA LEU A 85 -2.92 4.42 -12.40
C LEU A 85 -4.09 3.76 -13.16
N ARG A 86 -4.03 3.70 -14.50
CA ARG A 86 -5.07 3.02 -15.30
C ARG A 86 -5.18 1.53 -14.92
N ARG A 87 -4.06 0.83 -14.77
CA ARG A 87 -4.06 -0.58 -14.41
C ARG A 87 -4.55 -0.83 -12.99
N ASP A 88 -4.20 0.02 -12.05
CA ASP A 88 -4.69 -0.08 -10.67
C ASP A 88 -6.19 0.19 -10.58
N ILE A 89 -6.73 1.11 -11.40
CA ILE A 89 -8.19 1.31 -11.55
C ILE A 89 -8.85 0.03 -12.10
N THR A 90 -8.31 -0.54 -13.17
CA THR A 90 -8.85 -1.78 -13.75
C THR A 90 -8.81 -2.93 -12.74
N ALA A 91 -7.70 -3.09 -12.04
CA ALA A 91 -7.54 -4.11 -11.01
C ALA A 91 -8.53 -3.90 -9.86
N TYR A 92 -8.72 -2.66 -9.41
CA TYR A 92 -9.70 -2.32 -8.37
C TYR A 92 -11.13 -2.68 -8.79
N LEU A 93 -11.55 -2.28 -10.00
CA LEU A 93 -12.91 -2.53 -10.50
C LEU A 93 -13.21 -4.03 -10.63
N ALA A 94 -12.20 -4.84 -10.95
CA ALA A 94 -12.32 -6.30 -11.01
C ALA A 94 -12.60 -6.95 -9.65
N GLN A 95 -12.34 -6.27 -8.52
CA GLN A 95 -12.54 -6.81 -7.16
C GLN A 95 -13.87 -6.39 -6.51
N SER A 96 -14.69 -5.61 -7.20
CA SER A 96 -15.91 -4.96 -6.65
C SER A 96 -17.01 -5.92 -6.13
N GLN A 97 -16.76 -7.24 -6.15
CA GLN A 97 -17.71 -8.29 -5.77
C GLN A 97 -17.13 -9.35 -4.80
N SER A 98 -15.94 -9.13 -4.23
CA SER A 98 -15.37 -10.11 -3.28
C SER A 98 -16.14 -10.12 -1.96
N VAL A 99 -16.54 -11.31 -1.52
CA VAL A 99 -17.17 -11.54 -0.21
C VAL A 99 -16.16 -11.37 0.94
N ASP A 100 -14.88 -11.61 0.65
CA ASP A 100 -13.75 -11.57 1.58
C ASP A 100 -12.75 -10.46 1.25
N TRP A 101 -11.81 -10.23 2.18
CA TRP A 101 -10.73 -9.25 2.05
C TRP A 101 -9.82 -9.51 0.85
N VAL A 102 -9.52 -8.45 0.10
CA VAL A 102 -8.56 -8.45 -1.02
C VAL A 102 -7.40 -7.52 -0.69
N PHE A 103 -6.17 -8.04 -0.78
CA PHE A 103 -4.97 -7.30 -0.39
C PHE A 103 -4.18 -6.81 -1.61
N PHE A 104 -3.98 -5.50 -1.70
CA PHE A 104 -3.26 -4.85 -2.79
C PHE A 104 -1.80 -4.59 -2.37
N ASP A 105 -0.84 -5.10 -3.14
CA ASP A 105 0.58 -4.72 -3.06
C ASP A 105 0.75 -3.33 -3.67
N ARG A 106 0.66 -2.30 -2.81
CA ARG A 106 0.40 -0.91 -3.24
C ARG A 106 -0.96 -0.76 -3.93
N GLY A 107 -1.59 0.39 -3.76
CA GLY A 107 -2.91 0.65 -4.33
C GLY A 107 -2.92 1.85 -5.27
N LEU A 108 -4.12 2.17 -5.75
CA LEU A 108 -4.40 3.39 -6.51
C LEU A 108 -3.88 4.65 -5.81
N ILE A 109 -3.90 4.68 -4.47
CA ILE A 109 -3.33 5.77 -3.67
C ILE A 109 -1.83 5.92 -3.94
N ASP A 110 -1.05 4.83 -3.97
CA ASP A 110 0.37 4.89 -4.32
C ASP A 110 0.59 5.36 -5.77
N ALA A 111 -0.24 4.92 -6.72
CA ALA A 111 -0.17 5.35 -8.11
C ALA A 111 -0.48 6.84 -8.30
N LEU A 112 -1.48 7.36 -7.57
CA LEU A 112 -1.79 8.78 -7.53
C LEU A 112 -0.62 9.59 -6.96
N GLY A 113 0.10 9.06 -5.97
CA GLY A 113 1.29 9.70 -5.41
C GLY A 113 2.40 9.83 -6.45
N LEU A 114 2.68 8.74 -7.17
CA LEU A 114 3.66 8.76 -8.26
C LEU A 114 3.26 9.76 -9.37
N LEU A 115 1.97 9.82 -9.73
CA LEU A 115 1.48 10.77 -10.72
C LEU A 115 1.56 12.22 -10.23
N HIS A 116 1.19 12.47 -8.98
CA HIS A 116 1.21 13.80 -8.37
C HIS A 116 2.64 14.35 -8.24
N GLU A 117 3.62 13.50 -7.89
CA GLU A 117 5.04 13.89 -7.89
C GLU A 117 5.54 14.25 -9.30
N ALA A 118 5.07 13.54 -10.32
CA ALA A 118 5.49 13.76 -11.71
C ALA A 118 4.79 14.95 -12.38
N SER A 119 3.51 15.14 -12.05
CA SER A 119 2.60 16.15 -12.61
C SER A 119 1.51 16.43 -11.58
N PRO A 120 1.66 17.48 -10.74
CA PRO A 120 0.75 17.77 -9.64
C PRO A 120 -0.71 17.81 -10.09
N LEU A 121 -1.52 16.96 -9.44
CA LEU A 121 -2.97 16.91 -9.63
C LEU A 121 -3.66 18.06 -8.89
N PRO A 122 -4.66 18.73 -9.48
CA PRO A 122 -5.53 19.65 -8.75
C PRO A 122 -6.18 18.96 -7.53
N PRO A 123 -6.32 19.65 -6.38
CA PRO A 123 -6.92 19.06 -5.19
C PRO A 123 -8.32 18.46 -5.42
N SER A 124 -9.13 19.08 -6.28
CA SER A 124 -10.46 18.59 -6.64
C SER A 124 -10.42 17.27 -7.42
N GLU A 125 -9.46 17.11 -8.34
CA GLU A 125 -9.25 15.89 -9.11
C GLU A 125 -8.76 14.75 -8.21
N LEU A 126 -7.78 15.02 -7.34
CA LEU A 126 -7.29 14.05 -6.36
C LEU A 126 -8.42 13.57 -5.45
N ALA A 127 -9.21 14.50 -4.90
CA ALA A 127 -10.33 14.16 -4.03
C ALA A 127 -11.43 13.37 -4.77
N ALA A 128 -11.68 13.67 -6.05
CA ALA A 128 -12.63 12.92 -6.86
C ALA A 128 -12.16 11.47 -7.08
N MET A 129 -10.88 11.26 -7.38
CA MET A 129 -10.30 9.92 -7.56
C MET A 129 -10.37 9.08 -6.28
N LEU A 130 -10.01 9.67 -5.14
CA LEU A 130 -10.07 8.97 -3.85
C LEU A 130 -11.50 8.57 -3.46
N ARG A 131 -12.50 9.39 -3.80
CA ARG A 131 -13.93 9.06 -3.57
C ARG A 131 -14.46 8.01 -4.55
N ALA A 132 -13.98 8.00 -5.79
CA ALA A 132 -14.45 7.06 -6.81
C ALA A 132 -13.95 5.62 -6.57
N TYR A 133 -12.78 5.47 -5.94
CA TYR A 133 -12.13 4.18 -5.71
C TYR A 133 -11.72 3.99 -4.24
N PRO A 134 -12.70 3.87 -3.32
CA PRO A 134 -12.42 3.79 -1.89
C PRO A 134 -11.72 2.48 -1.52
N PHE A 135 -10.75 2.55 -0.62
CA PHE A 135 -10.15 1.38 0.03
C PHE A 135 -10.59 1.31 1.50
N HIS A 136 -10.43 0.14 2.10
CA HIS A 136 -10.58 -0.04 3.53
C HIS A 136 -9.71 0.96 4.29
N CYS A 137 -10.28 1.55 5.33
CA CYS A 137 -9.62 2.50 6.20
C CYS A 137 -9.46 1.89 7.61
N PRO A 138 -8.22 1.78 8.16
CA PRO A 138 -6.96 2.30 7.63
C PRO A 138 -6.34 1.41 6.53
N ALA A 139 -5.42 2.00 5.77
CA ALA A 139 -4.45 1.26 4.97
C ALA A 139 -3.28 0.79 5.85
N PHE A 140 -2.59 -0.28 5.48
CA PHE A 140 -1.49 -0.82 6.27
C PHE A 140 -0.13 -0.44 5.66
N ILE A 141 0.78 0.05 6.50
CA ILE A 141 2.14 0.37 6.09
C ILE A 141 3.14 -0.54 6.79
N LEU A 142 4.09 -1.08 6.02
CA LEU A 142 5.20 -1.83 6.57
C LEU A 142 6.38 -0.87 6.81
N PRO A 143 6.88 -0.74 8.05
CA PRO A 143 7.98 0.15 8.37
C PRO A 143 9.29 -0.37 7.75
N PRO A 144 10.28 0.51 7.49
CA PRO A 144 11.63 0.09 7.19
C PRO A 144 12.14 -0.82 8.30
N TRP A 145 12.76 -1.93 7.92
CA TRP A 145 13.20 -2.95 8.86
C TRP A 145 14.61 -3.42 8.50
N GLU A 146 15.59 -2.80 9.15
CA GLU A 146 17.02 -3.03 8.90
C GLU A 146 17.42 -4.49 9.05
N ALA A 147 16.90 -5.19 10.06
CA ALA A 147 17.26 -6.59 10.33
C ALA A 147 16.86 -7.58 9.22
N ILE A 148 15.94 -7.21 8.33
CA ILE A 148 15.59 -8.01 7.14
C ILE A 148 15.98 -7.31 5.84
N TYR A 149 16.66 -6.17 5.94
CA TYR A 149 17.04 -5.36 4.79
C TYR A 149 18.26 -5.99 4.12
N THR A 150 18.00 -6.75 3.06
CA THR A 150 19.06 -7.29 2.20
C THR A 150 19.18 -6.41 0.96
N THR A 151 20.40 -5.99 0.64
CA THR A 151 20.75 -5.55 -0.71
C THR A 151 20.92 -6.81 -1.56
N ASP A 152 19.95 -7.11 -2.40
CA ASP A 152 20.08 -8.11 -3.47
C ASP A 152 20.39 -7.40 -4.79
N ALA A 153 20.71 -8.15 -5.85
CA ALA A 153 21.10 -7.61 -7.16
C ALA A 153 20.02 -6.73 -7.84
N GLU A 154 18.81 -6.67 -7.28
CA GLU A 154 17.71 -5.82 -7.78
C GLU A 154 17.50 -4.54 -6.94
N ARG A 155 18.28 -4.30 -5.88
CA ARG A 155 18.08 -3.19 -4.93
C ARG A 155 19.29 -2.25 -4.84
N ASP A 156 19.28 -1.26 -5.72
CA ASP A 156 20.30 -0.18 -5.76
C ASP A 156 20.11 0.91 -4.68
N GLN A 157 19.31 0.65 -3.62
CA GLN A 157 19.00 1.65 -2.58
C GLN A 157 19.59 1.27 -1.23
N THR A 158 20.14 2.26 -0.54
CA THR A 158 20.58 2.18 0.85
C THR A 158 19.39 2.11 1.80
N PHE A 159 19.61 1.58 3.01
CA PHE A 159 18.59 1.60 4.06
C PHE A 159 18.11 3.03 4.38
N ALA A 160 19.02 4.00 4.38
CA ALA A 160 18.68 5.42 4.57
C ALA A 160 17.71 5.95 3.49
N GLU A 161 17.87 5.52 2.24
CA GLU A 161 16.94 5.85 1.16
C GLU A 161 15.58 5.18 1.35
N ALA A 162 15.55 3.92 1.83
CA ALA A 162 14.30 3.25 2.16
C ALA A 162 13.51 3.97 3.27
N VAL A 163 14.21 4.53 4.27
CA VAL A 163 13.59 5.37 5.31
C VAL A 163 13.02 6.66 4.72
N LYS A 164 13.74 7.34 3.81
CA LYS A 164 13.24 8.53 3.11
C LYS A 164 12.02 8.21 2.23
N VAL A 165 12.01 7.06 1.57
CA VAL A 165 10.84 6.58 0.81
C VAL A 165 9.65 6.34 1.74
N HIS A 166 9.85 5.70 2.88
CA HIS A 166 8.78 5.48 3.84
C HIS A 166 8.18 6.80 4.36
N ALA A 167 9.01 7.79 4.72
CA ALA A 167 8.53 9.10 5.15
C ALA A 167 7.67 9.80 4.07
N ARG A 168 8.07 9.70 2.79
CA ARG A 168 7.29 10.23 1.67
C ARG A 168 5.94 9.54 1.51
N ILE A 169 5.90 8.21 1.64
CA ILE A 169 4.65 7.43 1.60
C ILE A 169 3.73 7.87 2.74
N VAL A 170 4.23 7.97 3.97
CA VAL A 170 3.44 8.42 5.12
C VAL A 170 2.84 9.80 4.86
N HIS A 171 3.67 10.75 4.42
CA HIS A 171 3.22 12.11 4.13
C HIS A 171 2.13 12.15 3.04
N TRP A 172 2.30 11.37 1.97
CA TRP A 172 1.33 11.27 0.89
C TRP A 172 -0.02 10.73 1.37
N TYR A 173 -0.02 9.64 2.14
CA TYR A 173 -1.26 9.07 2.68
C TYR A 173 -1.96 10.03 3.65
N GLU A 174 -1.21 10.77 4.46
CA GLU A 174 -1.76 11.84 5.30
C GLU A 174 -2.42 12.96 4.48
N GLN A 175 -1.79 13.39 3.37
CA GLN A 175 -2.37 14.38 2.46
C GLN A 175 -3.66 13.88 1.79
N CYS A 176 -3.73 12.58 1.49
CA CYS A 176 -4.94 11.95 0.97
C CYS A 176 -6.04 11.74 2.02
N GLY A 177 -5.78 12.01 3.30
CA GLY A 177 -6.72 11.71 4.39
C GLY A 177 -6.91 10.21 4.65
N TYR A 178 -5.96 9.36 4.22
CA TYR A 178 -5.99 7.94 4.49
C TYR A 178 -5.07 7.59 5.67
N PRO A 179 -5.62 7.31 6.86
CA PRO A 179 -4.79 6.93 8.00
C PRO A 179 -4.08 5.61 7.72
N LEU A 180 -2.83 5.55 8.20
CA LEU A 180 -1.99 4.37 8.10
C LEU A 180 -1.96 3.62 9.43
N TYR A 181 -2.04 2.29 9.34
CA TYR A 181 -1.75 1.37 10.42
C TYR A 181 -0.36 0.76 10.19
N GLU A 182 0.57 1.03 11.09
CA GLU A 182 1.90 0.42 11.00
C GLU A 182 1.84 -1.06 11.40
N VAL A 183 2.25 -1.94 10.48
CA VAL A 183 2.31 -3.38 10.72
C VAL A 183 3.55 -3.70 11.59
N PRO A 184 3.39 -4.40 12.73
CA PRO A 184 4.51 -4.68 13.61
C PRO A 184 5.55 -5.59 12.94
N ARG A 185 6.82 -5.41 13.35
CA ARG A 185 7.97 -6.21 12.88
C ARG A 185 7.94 -7.61 13.50
N LEU A 186 7.15 -8.50 12.90
CA LEU A 186 6.98 -9.89 13.31
C LEU A 186 7.31 -10.85 12.15
N SER A 187 7.27 -12.16 12.42
CA SER A 187 7.33 -13.16 11.35
C SER A 187 6.19 -12.96 10.34
N ALA A 188 6.40 -13.38 9.10
CA ALA A 188 5.42 -13.14 8.03
C ALA A 188 4.01 -13.66 8.39
N ARG A 189 3.92 -14.88 8.93
CA ARG A 189 2.66 -15.46 9.42
C ARG A 189 2.03 -14.67 10.58
N ALA A 190 2.83 -14.14 11.50
CA ALA A 190 2.32 -13.33 12.60
C ALA A 190 1.82 -11.96 12.12
N ARG A 191 2.51 -11.34 11.15
CA ARG A 191 2.04 -10.12 10.49
C ARG A 191 0.70 -10.32 9.78
N ALA A 192 0.54 -11.42 9.05
CA ALA A 192 -0.72 -11.75 8.37
C ALA A 192 -1.89 -11.86 9.36
N ARG A 193 -1.70 -12.63 10.45
CA ARG A 193 -2.71 -12.74 11.52
C ARG A 193 -3.03 -11.40 12.17
N HIS A 194 -2.00 -10.58 12.40
CA HIS A 194 -2.16 -9.26 13.00
C HIS A 194 -3.02 -8.34 12.13
N VAL A 195 -2.74 -8.27 10.83
CA VAL A 195 -3.54 -7.50 9.86
C VAL A 195 -5.00 -7.97 9.86
N LEU A 196 -5.23 -9.29 9.82
CA LEU A 196 -6.58 -9.85 9.84
C LEU A 196 -7.33 -9.57 11.16
N SER A 197 -6.63 -9.59 12.31
CA SER A 197 -7.22 -9.21 13.60
C SER A 197 -7.74 -7.77 13.57
N VAL A 198 -6.91 -6.83 13.08
CA VAL A 198 -7.27 -5.41 12.97
C VAL A 198 -8.48 -5.21 12.05
N LEU A 199 -8.57 -5.97 10.95
CA LEU A 199 -9.70 -5.92 10.02
C LEU A 199 -11.01 -6.47 10.62
N ASN A 200 -10.92 -7.51 11.44
CA ASN A 200 -12.08 -8.13 12.08
C ASN A 200 -12.59 -7.30 13.26
N GLU A 201 -11.71 -6.66 14.02
CA GLU A 201 -12.07 -5.75 15.12
C GLU A 201 -12.80 -4.48 14.63
N GLY A 202 -12.58 -4.08 13.38
CA GLY A 202 -13.28 -2.94 12.75
C GLY A 202 -14.59 -3.30 12.04
N SER A 203 -14.95 -4.59 11.96
CA SER A 203 -16.18 -5.08 11.30
C SER A 203 -17.31 -5.41 12.29
N ALA A 204 -17.10 -5.21 13.60
CA ALA A 204 -18.06 -5.42 14.68
C ALA A 204 -18.63 -4.08 15.19
#